data_AF-A0A3N6IRB4-F1
#
_entry.id   AF-A0A3N6IRB4-F1
#
_cell.length_a   1.000
_cell.length_b   1.000
_cell.length_c   1.000
_cell.angle_alpha   90.00
_cell.angle_beta   90.00
_cell.angle_gamma   90.00
#
_symmetry.space_group_name_H-M   'P 1'
#
loop_
_entity.id
_entity.type
_entity.pdbx_description
1 polymer ?
#
loop_
_entity_poly.entity_id
_entity_poly.type
_entity_poly.pdbx_seq_one_letter_code
_entity_poly.pdbx_strand_id
1 'polypeptide(L)'
;MLDQATAMIENAWGQPIEALEVLGVRRPSDDPLLRCAMHTRAALAITDNAVSVHQDRLHALSRHGYVPDFYELDRVTETAVSLRVAHAESRAYLQAIRRVVEAREAAAPEVEAPAVRLAQAAVARSGQTRHAPGAPCPNRPLRRRS
;
A
#
# COMPACT_ATOMS: atom_id res chain seq x y z
N MET A 1 3.61 10.91 13.34
CA MET A 1 3.40 9.72 12.47
C MET A 1 3.41 10.10 10.99
N LEU A 2 3.03 11.34 10.67
CA LEU A 2 3.03 11.88 9.31
C LEU A 2 4.37 11.74 8.58
N ASP A 3 5.51 11.97 9.24
CA ASP A 3 6.84 11.86 8.61
C ASP A 3 7.13 10.43 8.14
N GLN A 4 6.81 9.44 8.96
CA GLN A 4 6.95 8.02 8.61
C GLN A 4 6.09 7.67 7.39
N ALA A 5 4.83 8.11 7.38
CA ALA A 5 3.92 7.89 6.26
C ALA A 5 4.44 8.57 4.98
N THR A 6 4.98 9.79 5.10
CA THR A 6 5.56 10.54 3.97
C THR A 6 6.74 9.76 3.39
N ALA A 7 7.69 9.33 4.22
CA ALA A 7 8.82 8.53 3.77
C ALA A 7 8.39 7.21 3.11
N MET A 8 7.36 6.54 3.61
CA MET A 8 6.84 5.32 2.98
C MET A 8 6.29 5.57 1.56
N ILE A 9 5.55 6.66 1.38
CA ILE A 9 4.99 7.05 0.08
C ILE A 9 6.11 7.45 -0.87
N GLU A 10 7.04 8.29 -0.43
CA GLU A 10 8.17 8.74 -1.25
C GLU A 10 9.04 7.56 -1.69
N ASN A 11 9.33 6.62 -0.80
CA ASN A 11 10.11 5.42 -1.12
C ASN A 11 9.39 4.52 -2.12
N ALA A 12 8.08 4.32 -1.95
CA ALA A 12 7.31 3.48 -2.86
C ALA A 12 7.27 4.10 -4.26
N TRP A 13 7.02 5.41 -4.39
CA TRP A 13 6.89 6.06 -5.69
C TRP A 13 8.19 6.61 -6.28
N GLY A 14 9.28 6.69 -5.51
CA GLY A 14 10.58 7.18 -5.96
C GLY A 14 10.60 8.67 -6.31
N GLN A 15 9.73 9.47 -5.69
CA GLN A 15 9.55 10.90 -5.93
C GLN A 15 9.25 11.60 -4.60
N PRO A 16 9.64 12.89 -4.45
CA PRO A 16 9.31 13.66 -3.26
C PRO A 16 7.80 13.93 -3.19
N ILE A 17 7.29 14.08 -1.96
CA ILE A 17 5.85 14.18 -1.71
C ILE A 17 5.20 15.37 -2.43
N GLU A 18 5.89 16.49 -2.60
CA GLU A 18 5.39 17.68 -3.28
C GLU A 18 5.15 17.40 -4.78
N ALA A 19 6.01 16.60 -5.41
CA ALA A 19 5.83 16.19 -6.80
C ALA A 19 4.63 15.22 -6.94
N LEU A 20 4.47 14.32 -5.98
CA LEU A 20 3.37 13.37 -5.91
C LEU A 20 2.01 14.03 -5.68
N GLU A 21 1.95 15.10 -4.89
CA GLU A 21 0.74 15.92 -4.70
C GLU A 21 0.26 16.51 -6.03
N VAL A 22 1.17 17.05 -6.84
CA VAL A 22 0.84 17.59 -8.17
C VAL A 22 0.33 16.50 -9.11
N LEU A 23 0.96 15.32 -9.09
CA LEU A 23 0.58 14.18 -9.93
C LEU A 23 -0.80 13.63 -9.55
N GLY A 24 -1.06 13.45 -8.26
CA GLY A 24 -2.33 12.95 -7.75
C GLY A 24 -3.53 13.87 -8.05
N VAL A 25 -3.29 15.19 -8.16
CA VAL A 25 -4.31 16.17 -8.55
C VAL A 25 -4.52 16.23 -10.05
N ARG A 26 -3.44 16.23 -10.85
CA ARG A 26 -3.53 16.44 -12.30
C ARG A 26 -3.97 15.20 -13.07
N ARG A 27 -3.65 14.00 -12.58
CA ARG A 27 -3.97 12.73 -13.26
C ARG A 27 -4.43 11.64 -12.30
N PRO A 28 -5.59 11.84 -11.65
CA PRO A 28 -6.07 10.95 -10.60
C PRO A 28 -6.43 9.52 -11.07
N SER A 29 -6.65 9.34 -12.38
CA SER A 29 -6.95 8.04 -13.00
C SER A 29 -5.71 7.20 -13.28
N ASP A 30 -4.54 7.83 -13.44
CA ASP A 30 -3.33 7.16 -13.93
C ASP A 30 -2.70 6.28 -12.86
N ASP A 31 -2.89 6.64 -11.59
CA ASP A 31 -2.44 5.85 -10.45
C ASP A 31 -3.46 5.94 -9.30
N PRO A 32 -4.44 5.00 -9.24
CA PRO A 32 -5.45 5.00 -8.19
C PRO A 32 -4.87 4.70 -6.81
N LEU A 33 -3.74 3.98 -6.72
CA LEU A 33 -3.06 3.70 -5.46
C LEU A 33 -2.36 4.95 -4.94
N LEU A 34 -1.76 5.75 -5.82
CA LEU A 34 -1.17 7.04 -5.44
C LEU A 34 -2.25 7.96 -4.92
N ARG A 35 -3.36 8.08 -5.64
CA ARG A 35 -4.51 8.89 -5.19
C ARG A 35 -4.99 8.46 -3.80
N CYS A 36 -5.13 7.16 -3.57
CA CYS A 36 -5.53 6.60 -2.27
C CYS A 36 -4.51 6.95 -1.17
N ALA A 37 -3.20 6.78 -1.44
CA ALA A 37 -2.14 7.13 -0.51
C ALA A 37 -2.15 8.61 -0.16
N MET A 38 -2.31 9.50 -1.15
CA MET A 38 -2.35 10.95 -0.93
C MET A 38 -3.56 11.39 -0.12
N HIS A 39 -4.75 10.85 -0.39
CA HIS A 39 -5.94 11.12 0.42
C HIS A 39 -5.77 10.63 1.86
N THR A 40 -5.21 9.44 2.04
CA THR A 40 -4.98 8.87 3.37
C THR A 40 -3.93 9.66 4.15
N ARG A 41 -2.87 10.13 3.50
CA ARG A 41 -1.86 11.00 4.10
C ARG A 41 -2.45 12.35 4.52
N ALA A 42 -3.31 12.95 3.69
CA ALA A 42 -3.98 14.20 4.02
C ALA A 42 -4.87 14.04 5.27
N ALA A 43 -5.63 12.94 5.37
CA ALA A 43 -6.41 12.64 6.56
C ALA A 43 -5.50 12.43 7.80
N LEU A 44 -4.39 11.72 7.65
CA LEU A 44 -3.39 11.54 8.70
C LEU A 44 -2.81 12.87 9.18
N ALA A 45 -2.50 13.81 8.29
CA ALA A 45 -1.96 15.11 8.68
C ALA A 45 -2.93 15.89 9.59
N ILE A 46 -4.24 15.79 9.31
CA ILE A 46 -5.28 16.40 10.14
C ILE A 46 -5.32 15.74 11.53
N THR A 47 -5.31 14.40 11.61
CA THR A 47 -5.37 13.69 12.89
C THR A 47 -4.09 13.80 13.71
N ASP A 48 -2.92 13.85 13.06
CA ASP A 48 -1.62 14.06 13.72
C ASP A 48 -1.58 15.46 14.37
N ASN A 49 -2.10 16.49 13.68
CA ASN A 49 -2.30 17.81 14.29
C ASN A 49 -3.29 17.78 15.46
N ALA A 50 -4.40 17.03 15.34
CA ALA A 50 -5.36 16.87 16.44
C ALA A 50 -4.71 16.21 17.67
N VAL A 51 -3.80 15.25 17.47
CA VAL A 51 -3.00 14.66 18.56
C VAL A 51 -2.21 15.75 19.30
N SER A 52 -1.46 16.59 18.59
CA SER A 52 -0.68 17.67 19.22
C SER A 52 -1.58 18.63 20.01
N VAL A 53 -2.71 19.06 19.43
CA VAL A 53 -3.67 19.95 20.11
C VAL A 53 -4.23 19.32 21.38
N HIS A 54 -4.62 18.04 21.33
CA HIS A 54 -5.15 17.36 22.52
C HIS A 54 -4.07 17.08 23.57
N GLN A 55 -2.82 16.83 23.17
CA GLN A 55 -1.68 16.71 24.08
C GLN A 55 -1.44 18.02 24.82
N ASP A 56 -1.38 19.14 24.11
CA ASP A 56 -1.14 20.46 24.69
C ASP A 56 -2.26 20.83 25.67
N ARG A 57 -3.52 20.58 25.29
CA ARG A 57 -4.68 20.83 26.15
C ARG A 57 -4.66 19.94 27.39
N LEU A 58 -4.37 18.64 27.25
CA LEU A 58 -4.29 17.74 28.40
C LEU A 58 -3.15 18.14 29.33
N HIS A 59 -2.00 18.52 28.77
CA HIS A 59 -0.86 19.01 29.55
C HIS A 59 -1.20 20.28 30.33
N ALA A 60 -1.94 21.23 29.73
CA ALA A 60 -2.40 22.42 30.43
C ALA A 60 -3.28 22.09 31.65
N LEU A 61 -4.20 21.13 31.50
CA LEU A 61 -5.10 20.68 32.57
C LEU A 61 -4.45 19.75 33.61
N SER A 62 -3.26 19.23 33.33
CA SER A 62 -2.53 18.29 34.20
C SER A 62 -1.15 18.81 34.64
N ARG A 63 -0.93 20.13 34.50
CA ARG A 63 0.35 20.75 34.82
C ARG A 63 0.68 20.53 36.29
N HIS A 64 1.96 20.28 36.58
CA HIS A 64 2.44 20.08 37.93
C HIS A 64 2.04 21.25 38.86
N GLY A 65 1.45 20.92 40.02
CA GLY A 65 0.97 21.91 40.99
C GLY A 65 -0.43 22.48 40.70
N TYR A 66 -1.06 22.08 39.60
CA TYR A 66 -2.46 22.37 39.31
C TYR A 66 -3.36 21.27 39.90
N VAL A 67 -4.36 21.66 40.69
CA VAL A 67 -5.41 20.75 41.16
C VAL A 67 -6.69 21.14 40.43
N PRO A 68 -7.17 20.33 39.46
CA PRO A 68 -8.40 20.62 38.74
C PRO A 68 -9.60 20.67 39.68
N ASP A 69 -10.47 21.65 39.49
CA ASP A 69 -11.75 21.70 40.19
C ASP A 69 -12.70 20.60 39.66
N PHE A 70 -13.77 20.30 40.40
CA PHE A 70 -14.71 19.22 40.05
C PHE A 70 -15.22 19.29 38.60
N TYR A 71 -15.56 20.49 38.11
CA TYR A 71 -16.05 20.70 36.74
C TYR A 71 -14.97 20.54 35.66
N GLU A 72 -13.70 20.53 36.04
CA GLU A 72 -12.58 20.35 35.12
C GLU A 72 -12.17 18.88 34.98
N LEU A 73 -12.57 18.01 35.92
CA LEU A 73 -12.36 16.57 35.81
C LEU A 73 -13.04 15.98 34.57
N ASP A 74 -14.24 16.48 34.24
CA ASP A 74 -14.94 16.09 33.00
C ASP A 74 -14.15 16.52 31.76
N ARG A 75 -13.59 17.74 31.77
CA ARG A 75 -12.75 18.25 30.65
C ARG A 75 -11.45 17.48 30.50
N VAL A 76 -10.82 17.08 31.61
CA VAL A 76 -9.62 16.23 31.60
C VAL A 76 -9.96 14.88 30.96
N THR A 77 -11.04 14.26 31.40
CA THR A 77 -11.50 12.97 30.88
C THR A 77 -11.82 13.05 29.38
N GLU A 78 -12.60 14.06 28.97
CA GLU A 78 -12.96 14.28 27.58
C GLU A 78 -11.72 14.47 26.70
N THR A 79 -10.80 15.36 27.11
CA THR A 79 -9.57 15.64 26.35
C THR A 79 -8.69 14.40 26.25
N ALA A 80 -8.56 13.61 27.33
CA ALA A 80 -7.79 12.37 27.33
C ALA A 80 -8.41 11.31 26.40
N VAL A 81 -9.74 11.21 26.36
CA VAL A 81 -10.45 10.32 25.43
C VAL A 81 -10.22 10.77 23.99
N SER A 82 -10.39 12.05 23.67
CA SER A 82 -10.15 12.59 22.33
C SER A 82 -8.70 12.36 21.87
N LEU A 83 -7.72 12.57 22.77
CA LEU A 83 -6.32 12.27 22.49
C LEU A 83 -6.12 10.79 22.12
N ARG A 84 -6.72 9.87 22.89
CA ARG A 84 -6.62 8.44 22.61
C ARG A 84 -7.25 8.06 21.27
N VAL A 85 -8.40 8.65 20.94
CA VAL A 85 -9.07 8.46 19.64
C VAL A 85 -8.18 8.95 18.51
N ALA A 86 -7.67 10.18 18.59
CA ALA A 86 -6.80 10.75 17.56
C ALA A 86 -5.52 9.93 17.34
N HIS A 87 -4.95 9.35 18.41
CA HIS A 87 -3.82 8.41 18.31
C HIS A 87 -4.22 7.11 17.59
N ALA A 88 -5.37 6.54 17.93
CA ALA A 88 -5.86 5.31 17.29
C ALA A 88 -6.14 5.53 15.79
N GLU A 89 -6.76 6.66 15.43
CA GLU A 89 -7.01 7.05 14.04
C GLU A 89 -5.71 7.27 13.28
N SER A 90 -4.75 8.00 13.85
CA SER A 90 -3.43 8.22 13.22
C SER A 90 -2.71 6.90 12.94
N ARG A 91 -2.79 5.93 13.87
CA ARG A 91 -2.26 4.58 13.67
C ARG A 91 -3.01 3.82 12.58
N ALA A 92 -4.34 3.93 12.52
CA ALA A 92 -5.15 3.30 11.50
C ALA A 92 -4.80 3.84 10.10
N TYR A 93 -4.63 5.15 9.95
CA TYR A 93 -4.21 5.76 8.68
C TYR A 93 -2.80 5.33 8.27
N LEU A 94 -1.84 5.28 9.20
CA LEU A 94 -0.50 4.76 8.90
C LEU A 94 -0.55 3.31 8.41
N GLN A 95 -1.37 2.46 9.05
CA GLN A 95 -1.57 1.07 8.58
C GLN A 95 -2.24 1.01 7.22
N ALA A 96 -3.23 1.86 6.94
CA ALA A 96 -3.86 1.94 5.63
C ALA A 96 -2.85 2.32 4.54
N ILE A 97 -1.99 3.31 4.79
CA ILE A 97 -0.91 3.70 3.87
C ILE A 97 0.04 2.52 3.63
N ARG A 98 0.42 1.79 4.69
CA ARG A 98 1.22 0.58 4.56
C ARG A 98 0.58 -0.44 3.60
N ARG A 99 -0.72 -0.69 3.74
CA ARG A 99 -1.43 -1.63 2.86
C ARG A 99 -1.50 -1.16 1.41
N VAL A 100 -1.62 0.15 1.19
CA VAL A 100 -1.60 0.73 -0.17
C VAL A 100 -0.23 0.55 -0.81
N VAL A 101 0.85 0.78 -0.06
CA VAL A 101 2.23 0.54 -0.52
C VAL A 101 2.45 -0.94 -0.85
N GLU A 102 2.08 -1.84 0.06
CA GLU A 102 2.17 -3.30 -0.16
C GLU A 102 1.37 -3.73 -1.41
N ALA A 103 0.17 -3.18 -1.62
CA ALA A 103 -0.64 -3.47 -2.80
C ALA A 103 0.01 -2.98 -4.10
N ARG A 104 0.67 -1.82 -4.07
CA ARG A 104 1.42 -1.30 -5.22
C ARG A 104 2.61 -2.18 -5.56
N GLU A 105 3.38 -2.58 -4.56
CA GLU A 105 4.53 -3.46 -4.74
C GLU A 105 4.09 -4.81 -5.33
N ALA A 106 2.96 -5.36 -4.89
CA ALA A 106 2.39 -6.58 -5.45
C ALA A 106 1.83 -6.41 -6.88
N ALA A 107 1.35 -5.21 -7.22
CA ALA A 107 0.85 -4.90 -8.57
C ALA A 107 1.97 -4.55 -9.55
N ALA A 108 3.17 -4.23 -9.06
CA ALA A 108 4.33 -4.01 -9.91
C ALA A 108 4.70 -5.34 -10.60
N PRO A 109 4.76 -5.40 -11.94
CA PRO A 109 5.17 -6.63 -12.61
C PRO A 109 6.58 -6.97 -12.15
N GLU A 110 6.79 -8.22 -11.69
CA GLU A 110 8.15 -8.74 -11.51
C GLU A 110 8.88 -8.49 -12.83
N VAL A 111 9.89 -7.64 -12.80
CA VAL A 111 10.79 -7.44 -13.93
C VAL A 111 11.68 -8.67 -13.96
N GLU A 112 11.12 -9.81 -14.31
CA GLU A 112 11.90 -10.95 -14.73
C GLU A 112 12.62 -10.49 -15.99
N ALA A 113 13.93 -10.30 -15.87
CA ALA A 113 14.76 -9.77 -16.94
C ALA A 113 14.41 -10.50 -18.25
N PRO A 114 14.21 -9.81 -19.37
CA PRO A 114 13.78 -10.45 -20.63
C PRO A 114 14.65 -11.66 -21.00
N ALA A 115 15.94 -11.62 -20.63
CA ALA A 115 16.87 -12.73 -20.78
C ALA A 115 16.48 -14.00 -20.00
N VAL A 116 15.95 -13.88 -18.78
CA VAL A 116 15.48 -15.00 -17.95
C VAL A 116 14.24 -15.63 -18.56
N ARG A 117 13.27 -14.81 -19.01
CA ARG A 117 12.09 -15.29 -19.74
C ARG A 117 12.45 -15.97 -21.06
N LEU A 118 13.42 -15.44 -21.80
CA LEU A 118 13.93 -16.05 -23.03
C LEU A 118 14.67 -17.36 -22.74
N ALA A 119 15.46 -17.43 -21.67
CA ALA A 119 16.17 -18.65 -21.26
C ALA A 119 15.18 -19.75 -20.82
N GLN A 120 14.18 -19.42 -20.01
CA GLN A 120 13.12 -20.35 -19.62
C GLN A 120 12.30 -20.83 -20.82
N ALA A 121 11.95 -19.93 -21.74
CA ALA A 121 11.24 -20.28 -22.97
C ALA A 121 12.09 -21.16 -23.94
N ALA A 122 13.41 -21.00 -23.93
CA ALA A 122 14.33 -21.88 -24.68
C ALA A 122 14.42 -23.26 -24.02
N VAL A 123 14.50 -23.33 -22.69
CA VAL A 123 14.51 -24.59 -21.93
C VAL A 123 13.21 -25.37 -22.12
N ALA A 124 12.04 -24.70 -22.06
CA ALA A 124 10.74 -25.32 -22.30
C ALA A 124 10.62 -25.92 -23.72
N ARG A 125 11.11 -25.21 -24.75
CA ARG A 125 11.13 -25.72 -26.14
C ARG A 125 12.07 -26.90 -26.31
N SER A 126 13.23 -26.89 -25.65
CA SER A 126 14.18 -28.01 -25.69
C SER A 126 13.66 -29.26 -24.98
N GLY A 127 12.82 -29.10 -23.95
CA GLY A 127 12.12 -30.21 -23.29
C GLY A 127 11.09 -30.87 -24.20
N GLN A 128 10.39 -30.08 -25.01
CA GLN A 128 9.34 -30.57 -25.92
C GLN A 128 9.87 -31.40 -27.09
N THR A 129 11.14 -31.22 -27.48
CA THR A 129 11.77 -31.94 -28.59
C THR A 129 12.27 -33.36 -28.27
N ARG A 130 12.16 -33.85 -27.03
CA ARG A 130 12.63 -35.20 -26.66
C ARG A 130 11.55 -36.30 -26.60
N HIS A 131 10.29 -35.99 -26.87
CA HIS A 131 9.21 -36.98 -26.93
C HIS A 131 8.44 -36.93 -28.24
N ALA A 132 9.02 -37.49 -29.30
CA ALA A 132 8.28 -37.99 -30.45
C ALA A 132 8.97 -39.21 -31.09
N PRO A 133 8.66 -40.45 -30.67
CA PRO A 133 8.77 -41.62 -31.52
C PRO A 133 7.38 -41.99 -32.03
N GLY A 134 7.11 -41.73 -33.31
CA GLY A 134 5.89 -42.24 -33.96
C GLY A 134 5.42 -41.41 -35.14
N ALA A 135 6.19 -41.39 -36.24
CA ALA A 135 5.69 -40.98 -37.56
C ALA A 135 5.31 -42.24 -38.39
N PRO A 136 4.38 -42.12 -39.35
CA PRO A 136 3.47 -43.20 -39.76
C PRO A 136 3.95 -44.01 -40.98
N CYS A 137 3.61 -45.29 -41.04
CA CYS A 137 3.75 -46.11 -42.24
C CYS A 137 2.39 -46.29 -42.95
N PRO A 138 2.24 -45.91 -44.22
CA PRO A 138 1.09 -46.25 -45.03
C PRO A 138 1.37 -47.56 -45.79
N ASN A 139 0.49 -48.56 -45.66
CA ASN A 139 0.25 -49.52 -46.74
C ASN A 139 -1.08 -50.27 -46.51
N ARG A 140 -2.03 -50.00 -47.40
CA ARG A 140 -3.30 -50.72 -47.61
C ARG A 140 -2.99 -52.11 -48.22
N PRO A 141 -3.87 -53.13 -48.14
CA PRO A 141 -4.96 -53.19 -49.12
C PRO A 141 -6.31 -53.77 -48.64
N LEU A 142 -7.32 -53.43 -49.47
CA LEU A 142 -8.67 -53.96 -49.67
C LEU A 142 -9.12 -55.27 -48.98
N ARG A 143 -10.36 -55.24 -48.45
CA ARG A 143 -11.38 -56.27 -48.76
C ARG A 143 -12.80 -55.71 -48.70
N ARG A 144 -13.55 -55.96 -49.79
CA ARG A 144 -14.99 -55.70 -49.99
C ARG A 144 -15.85 -56.82 -49.37
N ARG A 145 -17.16 -56.54 -49.34
CA ARG A 145 -18.35 -57.42 -49.30
C ARG A 145 -18.90 -57.61 -47.87
N SER A 146 -19.98 -56.89 -47.52
CA SER A 146 -21.43 -57.06 -47.87
C SER A 146 -22.10 -57.98 -46.89
#